data_AF-A0A8D8JLY8-F1
#
_entry.id   AF-A0A8D8JLY8-F1
#
_cell.length_a   1.000
_cell.length_b   1.000
_cell.length_c   1.000
_cell.angle_alpha   90.00
_cell.angle_beta   90.00
_cell.angle_gamma   90.00
#
_symmetry.space_group_name_H-M   'P 1'
#
loop_
_entity.id
_entity.type
_entity.pdbx_description
1 polymer ?
#
loop_
_entity_poly.entity_id
_entity_poly.type
_entity_poly.pdbx_seq_one_letter_code
_entity_poly.pdbx_strand_id
1 'polypeptide(L)'
;MLNQIVYISSKSLQSETAKLSAISNRTKVVDELIASYGLLDKCYTVNPPKCSSSDLLIFHSSDYVECLKRSNQNQVDDLNEVTEELEEFGIDFIFSLRLSSD
;
A
#
# COMPACT_ATOMS: atom_id res chain seq x y z
N MET A 1 -22.61 -19.61 15.26
CA MET A 1 -21.94 -19.63 13.95
C MET A 1 -20.52 -19.12 14.16
N LEU A 2 -19.52 -19.78 13.59
CA LEU A 2 -18.17 -19.22 13.50
C LEU A 2 -18.16 -18.24 12.32
N ASN A 3 -17.62 -17.03 12.53
CA ASN A 3 -17.45 -16.07 11.46
C ASN A 3 -16.40 -16.59 10.47
N GLN A 4 -16.70 -16.51 9.17
CA GLN A 4 -15.68 -16.77 8.15
C GLN A 4 -14.71 -15.60 8.08
N ILE A 5 -13.42 -15.88 8.24
CA ILE A 5 -12.36 -14.87 8.18
C ILE A 5 -11.73 -14.95 6.79
N VAL A 6 -11.64 -13.81 6.12
CA VAL A 6 -10.95 -13.68 4.82
C VAL A 6 -9.61 -12.99 5.05
N TYR A 7 -8.54 -13.59 4.53
CA TYR A 7 -7.20 -13.03 4.59
C TYR A 7 -6.81 -12.49 3.22
N ILE A 8 -6.61 -11.18 3.10
CA ILE A 8 -6.24 -10.57 1.81
C ILE A 8 -4.72 -10.48 1.74
N SER A 9 -4.12 -11.29 0.89
CA SER A 9 -2.68 -11.21 0.62
C SER A 9 -2.33 -11.78 -0.75
N SER A 10 -1.29 -11.24 -1.36
CA SER A 10 -0.68 -11.80 -2.56
C SER A 10 0.78 -11.40 -2.70
N LYS A 11 1.54 -12.20 -3.45
CA LYS A 11 2.95 -11.93 -3.74
C LYS A 11 3.15 -10.59 -4.43
N SER A 12 2.22 -10.19 -5.31
CA SER A 12 2.26 -8.87 -5.95
C SER A 12 2.05 -7.75 -4.95
N LEU A 13 1.08 -7.87 -4.03
CA LEU A 13 0.85 -6.87 -2.99
C LEU A 13 2.06 -6.74 -2.08
N GLN A 14 2.63 -7.87 -1.64
CA GLN A 14 3.88 -7.87 -0.86
C GLN A 14 5.01 -7.15 -1.59
N SER A 15 5.18 -7.45 -2.89
CA SER A 15 6.23 -6.85 -3.72
C SER A 15 6.05 -5.35 -3.92
N GLU A 16 4.81 -4.86 -4.10
CA GLU A 16 4.53 -3.42 -4.18
C GLU A 16 4.75 -2.72 -2.84
N THR A 17 4.28 -3.30 -1.72
CA THR A 17 4.51 -2.72 -0.38
C THR A 17 5.98 -2.70 0.02
N ALA A 18 6.79 -3.67 -0.44
CA ALA A 18 8.23 -3.72 -0.15
C ALA A 18 9.02 -2.58 -0.79
N LYS A 19 8.49 -1.94 -1.85
CA LYS A 19 9.10 -0.76 -2.50
C LYS A 19 9.00 0.49 -1.62
N LEU A 20 8.01 0.55 -0.73
CA LEU A 20 7.82 1.67 0.20
C LEU A 20 8.76 1.48 1.39
N SER A 21 9.87 2.22 1.40
CA SER A 21 10.94 2.12 2.41
C SER A 21 10.41 2.11 3.86
N ALA A 22 9.45 2.98 4.14
CA ALA A 22 8.85 3.13 5.46
C ALA A 22 8.12 1.88 5.99
N ILE A 23 7.58 1.04 5.10
CA ILE A 23 6.87 -0.19 5.49
C ILE A 23 7.48 -1.45 4.87
N SER A 24 8.72 -1.35 4.40
CA SER A 24 9.36 -2.42 3.67
C SER A 24 9.41 -3.71 4.49
N ASN A 25 9.13 -4.84 3.83
CA ASN A 25 9.10 -6.19 4.41
C ASN A 25 8.08 -6.45 5.54
N ARG A 26 7.34 -5.44 6.04
CA ARG A 26 6.35 -5.64 7.12
C ARG A 26 5.29 -6.67 6.75
N THR A 27 4.75 -6.58 5.54
CA THR A 27 3.73 -7.51 5.03
C THR A 27 4.25 -8.94 4.97
N LYS A 28 5.49 -9.14 4.54
CA LYS A 28 6.14 -10.46 4.51
C LYS A 28 6.28 -11.07 5.91
N VAL A 29 6.77 -10.29 6.88
CA VAL A 29 6.94 -10.75 8.27
C VAL A 29 5.59 -11.13 8.88
N VAL A 30 4.55 -10.32 8.65
CA VAL A 30 3.20 -10.60 9.14
C VAL A 30 2.64 -11.88 8.53
N ASP A 31 2.77 -12.06 7.21
CA ASP A 31 2.32 -13.27 6.51
C ASP A 31 3.03 -14.52 7.03
N GLU A 32 4.35 -14.48 7.21
CA GLU A 32 5.14 -15.58 7.75
C GLU A 32 4.75 -15.90 9.20
N LEU A 33 4.49 -14.88 10.02
CA LEU A 33 4.08 -15.07 11.40
C LEU A 33 2.70 -15.73 11.47
N ILE A 34 1.70 -15.18 10.78
CA ILE A 34 0.34 -15.74 10.76
C ILE A 34 0.33 -17.17 10.22
N ALA A 35 1.16 -17.46 9.21
CA ALA A 35 1.37 -18.81 8.70
C ALA A 35 1.97 -19.75 9.76
N SER A 36 3.01 -19.30 10.47
CA SER A 36 3.70 -20.12 11.49
C SER A 36 2.81 -20.54 12.66
N TYR A 37 1.79 -19.73 12.97
CA TYR A 37 0.78 -20.05 13.99
C TYR A 37 -0.37 -20.94 13.48
N GLY A 38 -0.37 -21.35 12.20
CA GLY A 38 -1.45 -22.13 11.60
C GLY A 38 -2.77 -21.37 11.52
N LEU A 39 -2.72 -20.03 11.50
CA LEU A 39 -3.92 -19.20 11.45
C LEU A 39 -4.44 -19.06 10.02
N LEU A 40 -3.56 -19.12 9.01
CA LEU A 40 -3.97 -19.10 7.61
C LEU A 40 -4.86 -20.30 7.25
N ASP A 41 -4.67 -21.45 7.90
CA ASP A 41 -5.50 -22.65 7.68
C ASP A 41 -6.96 -22.46 8.16
N LYS A 42 -7.20 -21.43 8.99
CA LYS A 42 -8.52 -21.06 9.50
C LYS A 42 -9.16 -19.92 8.71
N CYS A 43 -8.47 -19.40 7.70
CA CYS A 43 -8.90 -18.27 6.89
C CYS A 43 -9.10 -18.70 5.44
N TYR A 44 -9.94 -17.94 4.71
CA TYR A 44 -9.98 -18.00 3.26
C TYR A 44 -9.05 -16.94 2.68
N THR A 45 -7.91 -17.34 2.13
CA THR A 45 -6.96 -16.40 1.55
C THR A 45 -7.38 -15.97 0.14
N VAL A 46 -7.46 -14.66 -0.07
CA VAL A 46 -7.88 -14.03 -1.34
C VAL A 46 -6.74 -13.19 -1.90
N ASN A 47 -6.46 -13.41 -3.18
CA ASN A 47 -5.60 -12.52 -3.97
C ASN A 47 -6.44 -11.33 -4.46
N PRO A 48 -6.16 -10.09 -4.02
CA PRO A 48 -6.96 -8.93 -4.41
C PRO A 48 -6.72 -8.56 -5.88
N PRO A 49 -7.75 -8.12 -6.62
CA PRO A 49 -7.57 -7.54 -7.93
C PRO A 49 -6.84 -6.19 -7.84
N LYS A 50 -6.17 -5.79 -8.92
CA LYS A 50 -5.61 -4.44 -9.02
C LYS A 50 -6.77 -3.43 -9.11
N CYS A 51 -6.66 -2.36 -8.32
CA CYS A 51 -7.57 -1.23 -8.34
C CYS A 51 -7.41 -0.43 -9.65
N SER A 52 -8.52 -0.06 -10.29
CA SER A 52 -8.53 0.81 -11.47
C SER A 52 -8.59 2.29 -11.09
N SER A 53 -8.29 3.19 -12.02
CA SER A 53 -8.49 4.63 -11.76
C SER A 53 -9.94 4.98 -11.47
N SER A 54 -10.90 4.33 -12.15
CA SER A 54 -12.33 4.52 -11.88
C SER A 54 -12.71 4.13 -10.45
N ASP A 55 -12.08 3.09 -9.89
CA ASP A 55 -12.34 2.68 -8.51
C ASP A 55 -11.84 3.74 -7.51
N LEU A 56 -10.69 4.36 -7.77
CA LEU A 56 -10.17 5.45 -6.93
C LEU A 56 -11.04 6.71 -7.00
N LEU A 57 -11.58 7.01 -8.19
CA LEU A 57 -12.43 8.18 -8.44
C LEU A 57 -13.82 8.10 -7.79
N ILE A 58 -14.18 6.97 -7.19
CA ILE A 58 -15.40 6.86 -6.36
C ILE A 58 -15.33 7.82 -5.16
N PHE A 59 -14.12 8.10 -4.68
CA PHE A 59 -13.89 8.95 -3.50
C PHE A 59 -12.90 10.08 -3.78
N HIS A 60 -11.78 9.79 -4.45
CA HIS A 60 -10.73 10.78 -4.68
C HIS A 60 -11.04 11.67 -5.89
N SER A 61 -10.55 12.92 -5.85
CA SER A 61 -10.62 13.81 -7.00
C SER A 61 -9.76 13.30 -8.16
N SER A 62 -10.12 13.70 -9.39
CA SER A 62 -9.31 13.43 -10.58
C SER A 62 -7.89 13.93 -10.45
N ASP A 63 -7.73 15.13 -9.90
CA ASP A 63 -6.45 15.83 -9.83
C ASP A 63 -5.49 15.09 -8.89
N TYR A 64 -6.00 14.58 -7.76
CA TYR A 64 -5.24 13.75 -6.83
C TYR A 64 -4.80 12.42 -7.48
N VAL A 65 -5.71 11.73 -8.18
CA VAL A 65 -5.39 10.45 -8.83
C VAL A 65 -4.34 10.63 -9.93
N GLU A 66 -4.42 11.72 -10.70
CA GLU A 66 -3.42 12.04 -11.71
C GLU A 66 -2.07 12.45 -11.08
N CYS A 67 -2.08 13.20 -9.97
CA CYS A 67 -0.88 13.50 -9.19
C CYS A 67 -0.18 12.20 -8.73
N LEU A 68 -0.93 11.26 -8.13
CA LEU A 68 -0.41 9.94 -7.71
C LEU A 68 0.20 9.13 -8.86
N LYS A 69 -0.39 9.19 -10.06
CA LYS A 69 0.15 8.49 -11.24
C LYS A 69 1.49 9.08 -11.67
N ARG A 70 1.60 10.41 -11.71
CA ARG A 70 2.83 11.11 -12.08
C ARG A 70 3.94 10.86 -11.06
N SER A 71 3.63 10.94 -9.77
CA SER A 71 4.60 10.70 -8.70
C SER A 71 5.17 9.28 -8.75
N ASN A 72 4.32 8.27 -9.01
CA ASN A 72 4.76 6.88 -9.12
C ASN A 72 5.59 6.61 -10.38
N GLN A 73 5.34 7.30 -11.50
CA GLN A 73 6.12 7.15 -12.74
C GLN A 73 7.53 7.73 -12.63
N ASN A 74 7.69 8.81 -11.85
CA ASN A 74 8.96 9.50 -11.69
C ASN A 74 9.93 8.78 -10.74
N GLN A 75 9.57 7.60 -10.19
CA GLN A 75 10.38 6.84 -9.21
C GLN A 75 10.99 7.77 -8.17
N VAL A 76 10.15 8.58 -7.53
CA VAL A 76 10.56 9.54 -6.51
C VAL A 76 10.91 8.79 -5.21
N ASP A 77 11.89 7.89 -5.27
CA ASP A 77 12.56 7.32 -4.10
C ASP A 77 13.49 8.37 -3.46
N ASP A 78 13.92 9.37 -4.25
CA ASP A 78 14.57 10.60 -3.79
C ASP A 78 13.56 11.76 -3.87
N LEU A 79 12.82 12.01 -2.78
CA LEU A 79 11.93 13.17 -2.60
C LEU A 79 12.69 14.51 -2.49
N ASN A 80 13.83 14.65 -3.19
CA ASN A 80 14.57 15.92 -3.23
C ASN A 80 13.87 16.97 -4.13
N GLU A 81 12.84 16.59 -4.87
CA GLU A 81 11.91 17.49 -5.55
C GLU A 81 10.48 17.26 -5.03
N VAL A 82 10.22 17.63 -3.78
CA VAL A 82 8.84 17.88 -3.33
C VAL A 82 8.32 19.08 -4.12
N THR A 83 7.38 18.85 -5.02
CA THR A 83 6.68 19.94 -5.71
C THR A 83 5.61 20.52 -4.78
N GLU A 84 5.23 21.77 -4.99
CA GLU A 84 4.12 22.42 -4.28
C GLU A 84 2.82 21.57 -4.40
N GLU A 85 2.62 20.91 -5.54
CA GLU A 85 1.49 20.01 -5.77
C GLU A 85 1.54 18.75 -4.88
N LEU A 86 2.72 18.15 -4.65
CA LEU A 86 2.86 16.98 -3.76
C LEU A 86 2.60 17.36 -2.30
N GLU A 87 3.04 18.55 -1.88
CA GLU A 87 2.77 19.09 -0.55
C GLU A 87 1.29 19.40 -0.36
N GLU A 88 0.63 20.04 -1.34
CA GLU A 88 -0.80 20.34 -1.31
C GLU A 88 -1.65 19.07 -1.15
N PHE A 89 -1.26 17.98 -1.83
CA PHE A 89 -1.93 16.70 -1.73
C PHE A 89 -1.42 15.80 -0.59
N GLY A 90 -0.46 16.25 0.21
CA GLY A 90 0.09 15.51 1.36
C GLY A 90 0.80 14.21 1.00
N ILE A 91 1.40 14.15 -0.18
CA ILE A 91 2.20 13.02 -0.71
C ILE A 91 3.70 13.23 -0.40
N ASP A 92 4.03 14.36 0.22
CA ASP A 92 5.37 14.79 0.59
C ASP A 92 6.02 13.93 1.71
N PHE A 93 7.21 14.35 2.15
CA PHE A 93 8.08 13.65 3.11
C PHE A 93 7.37 13.21 4.40
N ILE A 94 6.31 13.91 4.84
CA ILE A 94 5.50 13.50 6.01
C ILE A 94 4.76 12.18 5.79
N PHE A 95 4.29 11.89 4.57
CA PHE A 95 3.66 10.61 4.23
C PHE A 95 4.62 9.43 4.40
N SER A 96 5.91 9.64 4.11
CA SER A 96 6.97 8.64 4.25
C SER A 96 7.45 8.49 5.72
N LEU A 97 7.60 9.59 6.47
CA LEU A 97 8.04 9.55 7.87
C LEU A 97 6.97 9.04 8.84
N ARG A 98 5.68 9.32 8.61
CA ARG A 98 4.59 8.77 9.46
C ARG A 98 4.51 7.25 9.42
N LEU A 99 4.98 6.64 8.34
CA LEU A 99 5.04 5.18 8.21
C LEU A 99 6.31 4.57 8.81
N SER A 100 7.36 5.38 9.03
CA SER A 100 8.67 4.97 9.55
C SER A 100 8.82 5.14 11.07
N SER A 101 7.85 5.77 11.73
CA SER A 101 7.91 6.12 13.16
C SER A 101 7.21 5.11 14.08
N ASP A 102 6.79 3.97 13.55
CA ASP A 102 6.16 2.85 14.28
C ASP A 102 7.01 1.57 14.22
#